data_AF-A0A431IRV7-F1
#
_entry.id   AF-A0A431IRV7-F1
#
_cell.length_a   1.000
_cell.length_b   1.000
_cell.length_c   1.000
_cell.angle_alpha   90.00
_cell.angle_beta   90.00
_cell.angle_gamma   90.00
#
_symmetry.space_group_name_H-M   'P 1'
#
loop_
_entity.id
_entity.type
_entity.pdbx_description
1 polymer ?
#
loop_
_entity_poly.entity_id
_entity_poly.type
_entity_poly.pdbx_seq_one_letter_code
_entity_poly.pdbx_strand_id
1 'polypeptide(L)'
;MKIVFSLVFLFFFTQEKPEIIKLPKYYNGEGIIFTKYQNNSSLSFSEKQTAFKPNLNQVIRAEEIFIKNYPYYRKIISEQYKLTGKFEIESNKPSKIKKYFEKYNRQYSGYVDSENDSIIYVGMLNFKDSKNASLYFETWKEQIIFGSGKFYEKNHRFYYINLKTANFLIK
;
A
#
# COMPACT_ATOMS: atom_id res chain seq x y z
N MET A 1 -6.66 38.99 -45.66
CA MET A 1 -6.18 38.59 -44.32
C MET A 1 -6.44 37.11 -44.12
N LYS A 2 -5.40 36.28 -44.01
CA LYS A 2 -5.55 34.84 -43.71
C LYS A 2 -5.66 34.69 -42.19
N ILE A 3 -6.84 34.32 -41.71
CA ILE A 3 -7.07 34.02 -40.29
C ILE A 3 -6.40 32.67 -40.02
N VAL A 4 -5.31 32.69 -39.27
CA VAL A 4 -4.66 31.47 -38.77
C VAL A 4 -5.49 30.97 -37.60
N PHE A 5 -6.26 29.90 -37.82
CA PHE A 5 -6.90 29.15 -36.74
C PHE A 5 -5.78 28.44 -35.95
N SER A 6 -5.37 29.03 -34.83
CA SER A 6 -4.50 28.38 -33.86
C SER A 6 -5.31 27.27 -33.17
N LEU A 7 -5.06 26.02 -33.55
CA LEU A 7 -5.60 24.84 -32.88
C LEU A 7 -4.95 24.75 -31.49
N VAL A 8 -5.60 25.32 -30.48
CA VAL A 8 -5.26 25.10 -29.08
C VAL A 8 -5.65 23.66 -28.74
N PHE A 9 -4.69 22.75 -28.84
CA PHE A 9 -4.81 21.38 -28.33
C PHE A 9 -4.88 21.47 -26.79
N LEU A 10 -6.09 21.53 -26.25
CA LEU A 10 -6.33 21.34 -24.82
C LEU A 10 -6.01 19.88 -24.48
N PHE A 11 -4.76 19.63 -24.06
CA PHE A 11 -4.40 18.38 -23.38
C PHE A 11 -5.17 18.34 -22.06
N PHE A 12 -6.35 17.73 -22.07
CA PHE A 12 -7.01 17.31 -20.84
C PHE A 12 -6.15 16.22 -20.20
N PHE A 13 -5.31 16.61 -19.24
CA PHE A 13 -4.67 15.66 -18.34
C PHE A 13 -5.76 15.05 -17.46
N THR A 14 -6.42 13.99 -17.93
CA THR A 14 -7.34 13.21 -17.11
C THR A 14 -6.52 12.48 -16.05
N GLN A 15 -6.53 12.98 -14.81
CA GLN A 15 -5.98 12.22 -13.70
C GLN A 15 -6.83 10.95 -13.53
N GLU A 16 -6.21 9.78 -13.71
CA GLU A 16 -6.90 8.52 -13.48
C GLU A 16 -7.31 8.43 -12.00
N LYS A 17 -8.60 8.25 -11.75
CA LYS A 17 -9.13 8.16 -10.39
C LYS A 17 -8.66 6.84 -9.74
N PRO A 18 -8.35 6.84 -8.44
CA PRO A 18 -8.08 5.61 -7.70
C PRO A 18 -9.24 4.63 -7.81
N GLU A 19 -8.93 3.33 -7.91
CA GLU A 19 -9.92 2.27 -8.00
C GLU A 19 -10.24 1.73 -6.61
N ILE A 20 -11.53 1.67 -6.27
CA ILE A 20 -12.01 1.14 -4.99
C ILE A 20 -12.35 -0.34 -5.16
N ILE A 21 -11.78 -1.18 -4.31
CA ILE A 21 -12.02 -2.63 -4.29
C ILE A 21 -12.49 -3.11 -2.91
N LYS A 22 -13.10 -4.29 -2.89
CA LYS A 22 -13.44 -5.02 -1.66
C LYS A 22 -12.91 -6.44 -1.74
N LEU A 23 -12.17 -6.86 -0.71
CA LEU A 23 -11.59 -8.19 -0.61
C LEU A 23 -11.98 -8.85 0.72
N PRO A 24 -13.25 -9.27 0.89
CA PRO A 24 -13.77 -9.79 2.17
C PRO A 24 -13.06 -11.06 2.67
N LYS A 25 -12.36 -11.78 1.78
CA LYS A 25 -11.47 -12.89 2.15
C LYS A 25 -10.25 -12.43 2.97
N TYR A 26 -9.90 -11.14 2.98
CA TYR A 26 -8.67 -10.63 3.58
C TYR A 26 -8.93 -9.55 4.64
N TYR A 27 -9.90 -8.66 4.42
CA TYR A 27 -10.26 -7.58 5.35
C TYR A 27 -11.73 -7.17 5.19
N ASN A 28 -12.28 -6.49 6.19
CA ASN A 28 -13.71 -6.12 6.24
C ASN A 28 -14.01 -4.77 5.57
N GLY A 29 -12.99 -3.90 5.43
CA GLY A 29 -13.12 -2.57 4.88
C GLY A 29 -12.93 -2.50 3.36
N GLU A 30 -12.42 -1.36 2.91
CA GLU A 30 -12.16 -1.07 1.50
C GLU A 30 -10.66 -1.06 1.22
N GLY A 31 -10.31 -1.40 -0.03
CA GLY A 31 -8.98 -1.23 -0.58
C GLY A 31 -8.99 -0.19 -1.69
N ILE A 32 -7.92 0.57 -1.81
CA ILE A 32 -7.76 1.58 -2.85
C ILE A 32 -6.52 1.22 -3.67
N ILE A 33 -6.70 1.02 -4.98
CA ILE A 33 -5.62 0.81 -5.94
C ILE A 33 -5.30 2.14 -6.61
N PHE A 34 -4.08 2.60 -6.42
CA PHE A 34 -3.58 3.82 -7.04
C PHE A 34 -2.81 3.48 -8.33
N THR A 35 -3.00 4.29 -9.38
CA THR A 35 -2.24 4.16 -10.63
C THR A 35 -0.77 4.54 -10.46
N LYS A 36 -0.53 5.53 -9.61
CA LYS A 36 0.78 6.05 -9.22
C LYS A 36 0.68 6.54 -7.78
N TYR A 37 1.80 6.75 -7.10
CA TYR A 37 1.83 7.52 -5.85
C TYR A 37 1.35 8.94 -6.15
N GLN A 38 0.03 9.16 -6.11
CA GLN A 38 -0.53 10.49 -6.34
C GLN A 38 -0.06 11.39 -5.20
N ASN A 39 0.56 12.51 -5.56
CA ASN A 39 0.86 13.66 -4.70
C ASN A 39 1.85 13.49 -3.53
N ASN A 40 2.82 12.57 -3.60
CA ASN A 40 3.90 12.60 -2.63
C ASN A 40 5.29 12.51 -3.26
N SER A 41 5.87 13.68 -3.54
CA SER A 41 7.23 13.85 -4.05
C SER A 41 8.30 13.28 -3.11
N SER A 42 8.00 13.12 -1.81
CA SER A 42 8.92 12.49 -0.85
C SER A 42 8.98 10.95 -0.96
N LEU A 43 8.06 10.35 -1.72
CA LEU A 43 8.03 8.93 -2.03
C LEU A 43 8.44 8.64 -3.46
N SER A 44 9.18 9.55 -4.11
CA SER A 44 9.84 9.19 -5.35
C SER A 44 10.77 8.03 -5.02
N PHE A 45 10.35 6.82 -5.40
CA PHE A 45 11.27 5.71 -5.58
C PHE A 45 12.45 6.21 -6.40
N SER A 46 13.63 5.64 -6.18
CA SER A 46 14.82 6.05 -6.92
C SER A 46 14.49 6.18 -8.40
N GLU A 47 15.07 7.18 -9.08
CA GLU A 47 14.76 7.59 -10.47
C GLU A 47 14.75 6.45 -11.51
N LYS A 48 15.16 5.24 -11.12
CA LYS A 48 15.18 4.00 -11.92
C LYS A 48 13.91 3.13 -11.81
N GLN A 49 12.93 3.48 -10.98
CA GLN A 49 11.74 2.64 -10.73
C GLN A 49 10.54 3.13 -11.52
N THR A 50 9.87 2.22 -12.25
CA THR A 50 8.68 2.53 -13.04
C THR A 50 7.42 2.16 -12.27
N ALA A 51 6.60 3.14 -11.89
CA ALA A 51 5.33 2.91 -11.22
C ALA A 51 4.28 2.31 -12.18
N PHE A 52 3.40 1.46 -11.66
CA PHE A 52 2.27 0.90 -12.39
C PHE A 52 1.04 0.75 -11.48
N LYS A 53 -0.15 0.68 -12.09
CA LYS A 53 -1.41 0.34 -11.41
C LYS A 53 -1.53 -1.17 -11.24
N PRO A 54 -1.49 -1.73 -10.02
CA PRO A 54 -1.70 -3.16 -9.84
C PRO A 54 -3.10 -3.57 -10.28
N ASN A 55 -3.22 -4.70 -10.99
CA ASN A 55 -4.52 -5.31 -11.24
C ASN A 55 -4.99 -6.13 -10.02
N LEU A 56 -6.27 -6.51 -10.02
CA LEU A 56 -6.88 -7.24 -8.91
C LEU A 56 -6.16 -8.57 -8.58
N ASN A 57 -5.67 -9.30 -9.59
CA ASN A 57 -4.96 -10.56 -9.37
C ASN A 57 -3.61 -10.34 -8.65
N GLN A 58 -2.88 -9.28 -9.02
CA GLN A 58 -1.64 -8.89 -8.35
C GLN A 58 -1.91 -8.48 -6.89
N VAL A 59 -2.99 -7.75 -6.64
CA VAL A 59 -3.39 -7.37 -5.27
C VAL A 59 -3.76 -8.59 -4.42
N ILE A 60 -4.58 -9.50 -4.96
CA ILE A 60 -4.95 -10.75 -4.28
C ILE A 60 -3.69 -11.56 -3.97
N ARG A 61 -2.77 -11.66 -4.94
CA ARG A 61 -1.51 -12.38 -4.76
C ARG A 61 -0.65 -11.75 -3.66
N ALA A 62 -0.57 -10.41 -3.61
CA ALA A 62 0.14 -9.70 -2.57
C ALA A 62 -0.44 -9.98 -1.17
N GLU A 63 -1.77 -9.99 -1.02
CA GLU A 63 -2.43 -10.33 0.26
C GLU A 63 -2.19 -11.78 0.69
N GLU A 64 -2.14 -12.73 -0.26
CA GLU A 64 -1.79 -14.12 0.04
C GLU A 64 -0.35 -14.26 0.53
N ILE A 65 0.59 -13.60 -0.14
CA ILE A 65 2.00 -13.56 0.27
C ILE A 65 2.11 -12.92 1.65
N PHE A 66 1.43 -11.80 1.87
CA PHE A 66 1.40 -11.10 3.15
C PHE A 66 1.00 -12.06 4.28
N ILE A 67 -0.19 -12.65 4.20
CA ILE A 67 -0.72 -13.52 5.27
C ILE A 67 0.20 -14.72 5.50
N LYS A 68 0.71 -15.33 4.42
CA LYS A 68 1.54 -16.54 4.51
C LYS A 68 2.91 -16.25 5.14
N ASN A 69 3.55 -15.17 4.74
CA ASN A 69 4.96 -14.93 5.04
C ASN A 69 5.20 -13.89 6.14
N TYR A 70 4.15 -13.22 6.63
CA TYR A 70 4.27 -12.23 7.71
C TYR A 70 5.01 -12.73 8.97
N PRO A 71 4.84 -13.98 9.43
CA PRO A 71 5.60 -14.48 10.59
C PRO A 71 7.11 -14.46 10.38
N TYR A 72 7.54 -14.83 9.18
CA TYR A 72 8.95 -14.86 8.80
C TYR A 72 9.50 -13.45 8.62
N TYR A 73 8.78 -12.58 7.93
CA TYR A 73 9.13 -11.17 7.79
C TYR A 73 9.35 -10.50 9.15
N ARG A 74 8.42 -10.68 10.08
CA ARG A 74 8.52 -10.12 11.44
C ARG A 74 9.76 -10.62 12.18
N LYS A 75 10.09 -11.90 12.05
CA LYS A 75 11.28 -12.49 12.67
C LYS A 75 12.54 -11.80 12.15
N ILE A 76 12.69 -11.69 10.83
CA ILE A 76 13.87 -11.05 10.21
C ILE A 76 13.99 -9.59 10.65
N ILE A 77 12.91 -8.81 10.57
CA ILE A 77 12.92 -7.39 10.99
C ILE A 77 13.34 -7.28 12.46
N SER A 78 12.81 -8.13 13.33
CA SER A 78 13.18 -8.10 14.75
C SER A 78 14.66 -8.39 14.98
N GLU A 79 15.22 -9.38 14.26
CA GLU A 79 16.63 -9.76 14.35
C GLU A 79 17.53 -8.64 13.79
N GLN A 80 17.19 -8.11 12.61
CA GLN A 80 17.95 -7.07 11.92
C GLN A 80 18.04 -5.77 12.73
N TYR A 81 16.92 -5.31 13.30
CA TYR A 81 16.88 -4.05 14.05
C TYR A 81 17.00 -4.26 15.57
N LYS A 82 17.29 -5.48 16.03
CA LYS A 82 17.42 -5.85 17.45
C LYS A 82 16.23 -5.36 18.29
N LEU A 83 15.02 -5.48 17.73
CA LEU A 83 13.80 -4.98 18.38
C LEU A 83 13.55 -5.79 19.65
N THR A 84 13.42 -5.08 20.77
CA THR A 84 13.09 -5.66 22.07
C THR A 84 11.64 -5.31 22.42
N GLY A 85 10.88 -6.27 22.93
CA GLY A 85 9.47 -6.08 23.30
C GLY A 85 8.56 -7.18 22.77
N LYS A 86 7.26 -7.04 23.06
CA LYS A 86 6.23 -7.96 22.60
C LYS A 86 5.74 -7.57 21.22
N PHE A 87 5.62 -8.55 20.33
CA PHE A 87 4.95 -8.34 19.05
C PHE A 87 3.44 -8.20 19.25
N GLU A 88 2.82 -7.34 18.44
CA GLU A 88 1.36 -7.13 18.47
C GLU A 88 0.59 -8.41 18.11
N ILE A 89 1.20 -9.26 17.28
CA ILE A 89 0.69 -10.59 16.94
C ILE A 89 1.74 -11.60 17.40
N GLU A 90 1.43 -12.41 18.41
CA GLU A 90 2.34 -13.47 18.86
C GLU A 90 2.19 -14.76 18.03
N SER A 91 1.07 -14.92 17.33
CA SER A 91 0.79 -16.14 16.56
C SER A 91 1.45 -16.14 15.18
N ASN A 92 1.87 -17.33 14.76
CA ASN A 92 2.30 -17.61 13.37
C ASN A 92 1.16 -18.16 12.50
N LYS A 93 -0.05 -18.35 13.06
CA LYS A 93 -1.18 -18.91 12.31
C LYS A 93 -1.74 -17.87 11.33
N PRO A 94 -1.87 -18.18 10.02
CA PRO A 94 -2.47 -17.29 9.02
C PRO A 94 -3.81 -16.68 9.42
N SER A 95 -4.68 -17.48 10.06
CA SER A 95 -6.00 -17.03 10.53
C SER A 95 -5.93 -15.97 11.63
N LYS A 96 -4.92 -16.03 12.51
CA LYS A 96 -4.73 -15.03 13.58
C LYS A 96 -4.15 -13.73 13.00
N ILE A 97 -3.25 -13.84 12.03
CA ILE A 97 -2.66 -12.71 11.31
C ILE A 97 -3.77 -11.98 10.54
N LYS A 98 -4.54 -12.72 9.74
CA LYS A 98 -5.71 -12.18 9.03
C LYS A 98 -6.66 -11.46 10.00
N LYS A 99 -7.03 -12.11 11.11
CA LYS A 99 -7.93 -11.53 12.11
C LYS A 99 -7.39 -10.23 12.71
N TYR A 100 -6.09 -10.12 12.93
CA TYR A 100 -5.50 -8.88 13.43
C TYR A 100 -5.65 -7.73 12.43
N PHE A 101 -5.38 -8.00 11.15
CA PHE A 101 -5.41 -7.00 10.08
C PHE A 101 -6.79 -6.82 9.42
N GLU A 102 -7.83 -7.50 9.88
CA GLU A 102 -9.16 -7.49 9.23
C GLU A 102 -9.86 -6.13 9.29
N LYS A 103 -9.52 -5.32 10.31
CA LYS A 103 -10.08 -3.96 10.51
C LYS A 103 -9.24 -2.87 9.86
N TYR A 104 -8.19 -3.23 9.14
CA TYR A 104 -7.35 -2.28 8.46
C TYR A 104 -7.88 -2.12 7.03
N ASN A 105 -8.15 -0.88 6.60
CA ASN A 105 -8.34 -0.56 5.19
C ASN A 105 -7.00 -0.68 4.45
N ARG A 106 -7.06 -0.79 3.12
CA ARG A 106 -5.87 -1.04 2.29
C ARG A 106 -5.61 0.06 1.28
N GLN A 107 -4.33 0.31 1.02
CA GLN A 107 -3.83 1.14 -0.06
C GLN A 107 -2.82 0.34 -0.86
N TYR A 108 -2.97 0.29 -2.19
CA TYR A 108 -2.11 -0.49 -3.09
C TYR A 108 -1.49 0.41 -4.15
N SER A 109 -0.22 0.17 -4.43
CA SER A 109 0.51 0.79 -5.55
C SER A 109 1.59 -0.17 -6.03
N GLY A 110 1.92 -0.13 -7.31
CA GLY A 110 2.91 -1.00 -7.93
C GLY A 110 4.11 -0.23 -8.43
N TYR A 111 5.28 -0.85 -8.38
CA TYR A 111 6.44 -0.40 -9.14
C TYR A 111 7.29 -1.58 -9.59
N VAL A 112 8.04 -1.38 -10.67
CA VAL A 112 9.05 -2.31 -11.15
C VAL A 112 10.41 -1.85 -10.64
N ASP A 113 11.15 -2.76 -9.99
CA ASP A 113 12.50 -2.47 -9.50
C ASP A 113 13.57 -2.61 -10.59
N SER A 114 14.84 -2.38 -10.23
CA SER A 114 15.96 -2.47 -11.17
C SER A 114 16.24 -3.89 -11.69
N GLU A 115 15.70 -4.91 -11.03
CA GLU A 115 15.80 -6.32 -11.45
C GLU A 115 14.61 -6.75 -12.31
N ASN A 116 13.74 -5.80 -12.68
CA ASN A 116 12.51 -6.00 -13.42
C ASN A 116 11.46 -6.81 -12.63
N ASP A 117 11.53 -6.80 -11.29
CA ASP A 117 10.56 -7.46 -10.43
C ASP A 117 9.39 -6.54 -10.11
N SER A 118 8.18 -7.10 -10.13
CA SER A 118 6.96 -6.38 -9.75
C SER A 118 6.81 -6.34 -8.23
N ILE A 119 6.89 -5.13 -7.68
CA ILE A 119 6.72 -4.89 -6.25
C ILE A 119 5.38 -4.21 -5.99
N ILE A 120 4.63 -4.72 -5.02
CA ILE A 120 3.39 -4.14 -4.54
C ILE A 120 3.62 -3.52 -3.17
N TYR A 121 3.38 -2.21 -3.08
CA TYR A 121 3.18 -1.55 -1.81
C TYR A 121 1.79 -1.88 -1.27
N VAL A 122 1.73 -2.23 0.01
CA VAL A 122 0.50 -2.49 0.76
C VAL A 122 0.49 -1.59 2.00
N GLY A 123 -0.20 -0.46 1.91
CA GLY A 123 -0.53 0.40 3.04
C GLY A 123 -1.74 -0.14 3.81
N MET A 124 -1.66 -0.11 5.13
CA MET A 124 -2.69 -0.63 6.03
C MET A 124 -3.05 0.43 7.07
N LEU A 125 -4.32 0.83 7.07
CA LEU A 125 -4.84 1.90 7.91
C LEU A 125 -5.86 1.34 8.90
N ASN A 126 -5.60 1.42 10.20
CA ASN A 126 -6.45 0.81 11.22
C ASN A 126 -7.74 1.60 11.44
N PHE A 127 -8.87 1.04 11.01
CA PHE A 127 -10.21 1.60 11.24
C PHE A 127 -10.97 0.90 12.37
N LYS A 128 -10.27 0.25 13.31
CA LYS A 128 -10.90 -0.36 14.50
C LYS A 128 -11.71 0.67 15.32
N ASP A 129 -11.21 1.89 15.42
CA ASP A 129 -11.95 3.07 15.90
C ASP A 129 -12.19 4.00 14.70
N SER A 130 -13.28 3.78 13.99
CA SER A 130 -13.55 4.45 12.72
C SER A 130 -13.71 5.96 12.87
N LYS A 131 -14.31 6.44 13.97
CA LYS A 131 -14.52 7.87 14.21
C LYS A 131 -13.20 8.60 14.30
N ASN A 132 -12.28 8.06 15.11
CA ASN A 132 -10.96 8.64 15.26
C ASN A 132 -10.14 8.48 13.98
N ALA A 133 -10.16 7.29 13.37
CA ALA A 133 -9.44 7.01 12.13
C ALA A 133 -9.83 7.97 10.98
N SER A 134 -11.11 8.31 10.84
CA SER A 134 -11.57 9.25 9.82
C SER A 134 -10.99 10.66 9.95
N LEU A 135 -10.64 11.10 11.18
CA LEU A 135 -10.01 12.41 11.40
C LEU A 135 -8.55 12.45 10.94
N TYR A 136 -7.83 11.33 11.13
CA TYR A 136 -6.40 11.25 10.82
C TYR A 136 -6.13 10.72 9.41
N PHE A 137 -7.04 9.93 8.86
CA PHE A 137 -6.94 9.34 7.54
C PHE A 137 -7.91 9.98 6.55
N GLU A 138 -8.27 11.26 6.71
CA GLU A 138 -9.31 11.92 5.91
C GLU A 138 -9.14 11.73 4.39
N THR A 139 -7.89 11.80 3.91
CA THR A 139 -7.54 11.78 2.47
C THR A 139 -7.07 10.42 1.95
N TRP A 140 -7.37 9.34 2.68
CA TRP A 140 -6.81 8.02 2.38
C TRP A 140 -7.35 7.37 1.10
N LYS A 141 -8.45 7.87 0.53
CA LYS A 141 -8.97 7.39 -0.76
C LYS A 141 -8.35 8.13 -1.93
N GLU A 142 -7.78 9.29 -1.68
CA GLU A 142 -7.25 10.23 -2.66
C GLU A 142 -5.74 10.13 -2.78
N GLN A 143 -5.05 9.82 -1.69
CA GLN A 143 -3.59 9.71 -1.65
C GLN A 143 -3.11 8.68 -0.65
N ILE A 144 -1.88 8.18 -0.87
CA ILE A 144 -1.25 7.24 0.05
C ILE A 144 -0.85 7.98 1.32
N ILE A 145 -1.26 7.43 2.47
CA ILE A 145 -1.02 8.06 3.77
C ILE A 145 0.38 7.74 4.25
N PHE A 146 1.14 8.78 4.58
CA PHE A 146 2.34 8.69 5.40
C PHE A 146 2.21 9.74 6.49
N GLY A 147 2.31 9.30 7.74
CA GLY A 147 2.19 10.18 8.89
C GLY A 147 3.11 9.71 10.00
N SER A 148 3.48 10.66 10.86
CA SER A 148 4.36 10.46 12.01
C SER A 148 3.65 10.84 13.30
N GLY A 149 4.17 10.34 14.42
CA GLY A 149 3.60 10.56 15.75
C GLY A 149 2.67 9.44 16.21
N LYS A 150 2.32 9.50 17.49
CA LYS A 150 1.70 8.40 18.27
C LYS A 150 0.50 7.74 17.58
N PHE A 151 -0.34 8.53 16.90
CA PHE A 151 -1.50 7.98 16.19
C PHE A 151 -1.07 7.10 15.02
N TYR A 152 -0.21 7.61 14.13
CA TYR A 152 0.21 6.90 12.92
C TYR A 152 1.12 5.72 13.27
N GLU A 153 2.03 5.87 14.22
CA GLU A 153 2.88 4.78 14.72
C GLU A 153 2.07 3.60 15.25
N LYS A 154 0.85 3.83 15.74
CA LYS A 154 -0.05 2.78 16.21
C LYS A 154 -1.00 2.26 15.13
N ASN A 155 -1.48 3.11 14.23
CA ASN A 155 -2.60 2.81 13.35
C ASN A 155 -2.23 2.68 11.87
N HIS A 156 -1.00 2.99 11.48
CA HIS A 156 -0.53 2.87 10.11
C HIS A 156 0.60 1.83 10.04
N ARG A 157 0.49 0.90 9.09
CA ARG A 157 1.55 -0.06 8.72
C ARG A 157 1.67 -0.04 7.21
N PHE A 158 2.85 -0.34 6.69
CA PHE A 158 3.02 -0.57 5.26
C PHE A 158 4.06 -1.65 4.99
N TYR A 159 3.91 -2.31 3.85
CA TYR A 159 4.77 -3.41 3.44
C TYR A 159 5.06 -3.31 1.94
N TYR A 160 6.22 -3.82 1.53
CA TYR A 160 6.58 -3.99 0.13
C TYR A 160 6.65 -5.48 -0.16
N ILE A 161 5.92 -5.94 -1.17
CA ILE A 161 5.79 -7.36 -1.50
C ILE A 161 6.26 -7.58 -2.93
N ASN A 162 7.32 -8.37 -3.08
CA ASN A 162 7.79 -8.81 -4.39
C ASN A 162 6.94 -10.01 -4.85
N LEU A 163 6.25 -9.86 -5.98
CA LEU A 163 5.36 -10.89 -6.51
C LEU A 163 6.09 -12.10 -7.09
N LYS A 164 7.31 -11.90 -7.62
CA LYS A 164 8.12 -12.95 -8.24
C LYS A 164 8.78 -13.83 -7.19
N THR A 165 9.48 -13.23 -6.22
CA THR A 165 10.10 -13.97 -5.11
C THR A 165 9.10 -14.42 -4.06
N ALA A 166 7.84 -13.95 -4.17
CA ALA A 166 6.76 -14.20 -3.25
C ALA A 166 7.14 -13.89 -1.80
N ASN A 167 7.84 -12.76 -1.57
CA ASN A 167 8.36 -12.37 -0.27
C ASN A 167 8.26 -10.86 -0.03
N PHE A 168 8.46 -10.47 1.23
CA PHE A 168 8.57 -9.07 1.61
C PHE A 168 9.93 -8.52 1.18
N LEU A 169 9.97 -7.28 0.71
CA LEU A 169 11.21 -6.52 0.65
C LEU A 169 11.48 -5.88 2.01
N ILE A 170 12.72 -5.98 2.46
CA ILE A 170 13.23 -5.29 3.64
C ILE A 170 14.05 -4.12 3.12
N LYS A 171 13.63 -2.89 3.47
CA LYS A 171 14.29 -1.64 3.09
C LYS A 171 14.85 -0.95 4.31
#